data_AF-A0A3D1HLN6-F1
#
_entry.id   AF-A0A3D1HLN6-F1
#
_cell.length_a   1.000
_cell.length_b   1.000
_cell.length_c   1.000
_cell.angle_alpha   90.00
_cell.angle_beta   90.00
_cell.angle_gamma   90.00
#
_symmetry.space_group_name_H-M   'P 1'
#
loop_
_entity.id
_entity.type
_entity.pdbx_description
1 polymer ?
#
loop_
_entity_poly.entity_id
_entity_poly.type
_entity_poly.pdbx_seq_one_letter_code
_entity_poly.pdbx_strand_id
1 'polypeptide(L)'
;LASEITDSYEYSYKDIPNFPVSTVEGHAGKLIFGKLGGVDIMAMEGRFHYYEGYSMKEVTFPIRVMYELGIKTLFVSNASG
;
A
#
# COMPACT_ATOMS: atom_id res chain seq x y z
N LEU A 1 -11.58 -4.10 5.08
CA LEU A 1 -10.84 -2.82 5.11
C LEU A 1 -10.80 -2.11 3.76
N ALA A 2 -10.09 -2.61 2.73
CA ALA A 2 -10.02 -1.89 1.45
C ALA A 2 -11.41 -1.62 0.83
N SER A 3 -12.33 -2.60 0.92
CA SER A 3 -13.73 -2.49 0.48
C SER A 3 -14.60 -1.51 1.28
N GLU A 4 -14.14 -1.03 2.43
CA GLU A 4 -14.86 -0.07 3.28
C GLU A 4 -14.42 1.38 3.01
N ILE A 5 -13.42 1.58 2.15
CA ILE A 5 -12.93 2.91 1.76
C ILE A 5 -13.93 3.50 0.76
N THR A 6 -14.43 4.70 1.07
CA THR A 6 -15.36 5.45 0.23
C THR A 6 -14.64 6.57 -0.53
N ASP A 7 -15.31 7.17 -1.52
CA ASP A 7 -14.77 8.29 -2.32
C ASP A 7 -13.37 7.99 -2.88
N SER A 8 -13.18 6.76 -3.37
CA SER A 8 -11.86 6.22 -3.63
C SER A 8 -11.40 6.42 -5.07
N TYR A 9 -10.09 6.56 -5.21
CA TYR A 9 -9.37 6.42 -6.47
C TYR A 9 -8.19 5.46 -6.27
N GLU A 10 -8.04 4.53 -7.21
CA GLU A 10 -7.12 3.40 -7.10
C GLU A 10 -6.07 3.46 -8.22
N TYR A 11 -4.82 3.20 -7.86
CA TYR A 11 -3.71 3.05 -8.80
C TYR A 11 -3.10 1.67 -8.65
N SER A 12 -2.94 0.94 -9.76
CA SER A 12 -2.20 -0.33 -9.70
C SER A 12 -0.72 -0.04 -9.47
N TYR A 13 -0.06 -0.84 -8.63
CA TYR A 13 1.38 -0.66 -8.34
C TYR A 13 2.24 -0.67 -9.60
N LYS A 14 1.86 -1.45 -10.61
CA LYS A 14 2.58 -1.53 -11.90
C LYS A 14 2.62 -0.20 -12.68
N ASP A 15 1.66 0.69 -12.41
CA ASP A 15 1.53 1.98 -13.10
C ASP A 15 2.23 3.11 -12.32
N ILE A 16 2.77 2.81 -11.13
CA ILE A 16 3.46 3.77 -10.26
C ILE A 16 4.98 3.58 -10.41
N PRO A 17 5.72 4.63 -10.85
CA PRO A 17 7.16 4.52 -11.03
C PRO A 17 7.89 4.02 -9.77
N ASN A 18 8.76 3.03 -9.97
CA ASN A 18 9.59 2.40 -8.93
C ASN A 18 8.85 1.57 -7.88
N PHE A 19 7.52 1.40 -7.99
CA PHE A 19 6.82 0.45 -7.12
C PHE A 19 7.13 -0.99 -7.55
N PRO A 20 7.43 -1.89 -6.60
CA PRO A 20 7.45 -3.32 -6.88
C PRO A 20 6.08 -3.83 -7.31
N VAL A 21 6.05 -4.99 -7.97
CA VAL A 21 4.80 -5.69 -8.33
C VAL A 21 4.62 -6.86 -7.37
N SER A 22 3.48 -6.91 -6.68
CA SER A 22 3.20 -8.00 -5.74
C SER A 22 3.01 -9.30 -6.52
N THR A 23 3.64 -10.39 -6.07
CA THR A 23 3.56 -11.70 -6.73
C THR A 23 2.75 -12.72 -5.93
N VAL A 24 2.39 -12.38 -4.70
CA VAL A 24 1.61 -13.25 -3.80
C VAL A 24 0.11 -13.23 -4.12
N GLU A 25 -0.49 -14.42 -4.15
CA GLU A 25 -1.94 -14.60 -4.31
C GLU A 25 -2.73 -13.87 -3.20
N GLY A 26 -3.77 -13.13 -3.58
CA GLY A 26 -4.57 -12.31 -2.66
C GLY A 26 -4.06 -10.89 -2.42
N HIS A 27 -2.89 -10.52 -2.97
CA HIS A 27 -2.44 -9.13 -2.99
C HIS A 27 -2.89 -8.45 -4.28
N ALA A 28 -4.00 -7.70 -4.21
CA ALA A 28 -4.57 -7.00 -5.36
C ALA A 28 -3.58 -6.03 -6.04
N GLY A 29 -2.59 -5.53 -5.28
CA GLY A 29 -1.49 -4.76 -5.83
C GLY A 29 -1.91 -3.34 -6.20
N LYS A 30 -2.62 -2.68 -5.28
CA LYS A 30 -3.21 -1.36 -5.51
C LYS A 30 -2.92 -0.37 -4.39
N LEU A 31 -2.72 0.87 -4.78
CA LEU A 31 -2.66 2.02 -3.89
C LEU A 31 -3.99 2.75 -3.95
N ILE A 32 -4.67 2.83 -2.82
CA ILE A 32 -6.01 3.40 -2.71
C ILE A 32 -5.90 4.71 -1.94
N PHE A 33 -6.47 5.77 -2.50
CA PHE A 33 -6.75 6.99 -1.78
C PHE A 33 -8.26 7.10 -1.61
N GLY A 34 -8.73 7.60 -0.46
CA GLY A 34 -10.15 7.77 -0.23
C GLY A 34 -10.44 8.14 1.21
N LYS A 35 -11.64 7.82 1.68
CA LYS A 35 -12.09 8.10 3.04
C LYS A 35 -12.43 6.82 3.79
N LEU A 36 -12.00 6.75 5.05
CA LEU A 36 -12.42 5.71 6.00
C LEU A 36 -12.98 6.38 7.25
N GLY A 37 -14.26 6.13 7.56
CA GLY A 37 -14.93 6.83 8.67
C GLY A 37 -14.94 8.36 8.51
N GLY A 38 -14.96 8.86 7.26
CA GLY A 38 -14.90 10.29 6.93
C GLY A 38 -13.51 10.92 6.94
N VAL A 39 -12.47 10.18 7.34
CA VAL A 39 -11.07 10.65 7.38
C VAL A 39 -10.36 10.31 6.08
N ASP A 40 -9.65 11.28 5.49
CA ASP A 40 -8.82 11.05 4.31
C ASP A 40 -7.64 10.12 4.64
N ILE A 41 -7.51 9.07 3.85
CA ILE A 41 -6.50 8.03 4.04
C ILE A 41 -5.86 7.61 2.70
N MET A 42 -4.71 6.97 2.85
CA MET A 42 -4.00 6.26 1.81
C MET A 42 -3.79 4.83 2.30
N ALA A 43 -4.20 3.84 1.52
CA ALA A 43 -4.12 2.43 1.87
C ALA A 43 -3.39 1.63 0.79
N MET A 44 -2.57 0.68 1.23
CA MET A 44 -1.95 -0.31 0.39
C MET A 44 -2.77 -1.60 0.44
N GLU A 45 -3.41 -1.97 -0.67
CA GLU A 45 -4.09 -3.25 -0.80
C GLU A 45 -3.10 -4.31 -1.28
N GLY A 46 -2.48 -4.96 -0.28
CA GLY A 46 -1.33 -5.83 -0.46
C GLY A 46 -0.02 -5.10 -0.19
N ARG A 47 1.00 -5.86 0.20
CA ARG A 47 2.36 -5.40 0.52
C ARG A 47 3.40 -6.24 -0.21
N PHE A 48 4.65 -5.78 -0.17
CA PHE A 48 5.79 -6.51 -0.68
C PHE A 48 6.51 -7.22 0.45
N HIS A 49 7.10 -8.37 0.15
CA HIS A 49 7.83 -9.17 1.12
C HIS A 49 9.28 -9.32 0.71
N TYR A 50 10.15 -9.34 1.71
CA TYR A 50 11.57 -9.59 1.50
C TYR A 50 11.83 -10.96 0.86
N TYR A 51 11.03 -11.99 1.21
CA TYR A 51 11.17 -13.33 0.64
C TYR A 51 10.77 -13.42 -0.84
N GLU A 52 10.09 -12.42 -1.40
CA GLU A 52 9.81 -12.35 -2.85
C GLU A 52 11.05 -11.96 -3.66
N GLY A 53 12.19 -11.68 -3.01
CA GLY A 53 13.45 -11.30 -3.65
C GLY A 53 13.72 -9.79 -3.68
N TYR A 54 12.79 -8.99 -3.14
CA TYR A 54 12.94 -7.54 -3.04
C TYR A 54 13.92 -7.14 -1.94
N SER A 55 14.73 -6.11 -2.20
CA SER A 55 15.54 -5.48 -1.17
C SER A 55 14.67 -4.77 -0.13
N MET A 56 15.20 -4.55 1.07
CA MET A 56 14.51 -3.77 2.10
C MET A 56 14.18 -2.33 1.65
N LYS A 57 14.97 -1.77 0.72
CA LYS A 57 14.69 -0.45 0.12
C LYS A 57 13.43 -0.50 -0.74
N GLU A 58 13.24 -1.55 -1.53
CA GLU A 58 12.06 -1.75 -2.37
C GLU A 58 10.82 -2.05 -1.51
N VAL A 59 10.94 -2.95 -0.53
CA VAL A 59 9.84 -3.29 0.40
C VAL A 59 9.32 -2.05 1.11
N THR A 60 10.21 -1.14 1.51
CA THR A 60 9.85 0.08 2.25
C THR A 60 9.63 1.32 1.38
N PHE A 61 9.79 1.22 0.06
CA PHE A 61 9.65 2.36 -0.85
C PHE A 61 8.28 3.07 -0.72
N PRO A 62 7.14 2.35 -0.66
CA PRO A 62 5.83 3.00 -0.52
C PRO A 62 5.69 3.85 0.74
N ILE A 63 6.38 3.49 1.81
CA ILE A 63 6.33 4.24 3.08
C ILE A 63 7.02 5.61 2.92
N ARG A 64 8.09 5.68 2.14
CA ARG A 64 8.76 6.96 1.83
C ARG A 64 7.87 7.83 0.95
N VAL A 65 7.18 7.23 -0.01
CA VAL A 65 6.19 7.93 -0.85
C VAL A 65 5.06 8.49 0.01
N MET A 66 4.52 7.70 0.95
CA MET A 66 3.51 8.17 1.92
C MET A 66 4.02 9.36 2.73
N TYR A 67 5.26 9.30 3.22
CA TYR A 67 5.87 10.39 3.97
C TYR A 67 5.99 11.67 3.12
N GLU A 68 6.47 11.57 1.89
CA GLU A 68 6.57 12.71 0.95
C GLU A 68 5.19 13.30 0.58
N LEU A 69 4.14 12.47 0.59
CA LEU A 69 2.75 12.92 0.40
C LEU A 69 2.13 13.53 1.67
N GLY A 70 2.87 13.62 2.77
CA GLY A 70 2.45 14.28 4.00
C GLY A 70 1.72 13.38 5.01
N ILE A 71 1.75 12.06 4.82
CA ILE A 71 1.21 11.11 5.81
C ILE A 71 2.07 11.16 7.08
N LYS A 72 1.41 11.37 8.23
CA LYS A 72 2.07 11.50 9.54
C LYS A 72 1.97 10.26 10.41
N THR A 73 0.96 9.43 10.16
CA THR A 73 0.65 8.24 10.96
C THR A 73 0.55 7.05 10.03
N LEU A 74 1.33 6.01 10.32
CA LEU A 74 1.29 4.75 9.60
C LEU A 74 0.63 3.68 10.47
N PHE A 75 -0.45 3.08 9.96
CA PHE A 75 -1.03 1.86 10.52
C PHE A 75 -0.53 0.66 9.72
N VAL A 76 0.08 -0.30 10.41
CA VAL A 76 0.58 -1.55 9.80
C VAL A 76 -0.26 -2.73 10.29
N SER A 77 -0.61 -3.62 9.36
CA SER A 77 -1.31 -4.87 9.66
C SER A 77 -0.61 -6.06 8.98
N ASN A 78 -0.61 -7.20 9.66
CA ASN A 78 -0.08 -8.45 9.14
C ASN A 78 -0.81 -9.65 9.77
N ALA A 79 -0.64 -10.82 9.16
CA ALA A 79 -0.98 -12.10 9.80
C ALA A 79 0.25 -12.63 10.54
N SER A 80 0.03 -13.35 11.64
CA SER A 80 1.05 -14.08 12.42
C SER A 80 0.43 -15.32 13.04
N GLY A 81 1.23 -16.38 13.20
CA GLY A 81 0.86 -17.59 13.95
C GLY A 81 1.36 -17.54 15.38
#